data_AF-A0A1G9J7T5-F1
#
_entry.id   AF-A0A1G9J7T5-F1
#
_cell.length_a   1.000
_cell.length_b   1.000
_cell.length_c   1.000
_cell.angle_alpha   90.00
_cell.angle_beta   90.00
_cell.angle_gamma   90.00
#
_symmetry.space_group_name_H-M   'P 1'
#
loop_
_entity.id
_entity.type
_entity.pdbx_description
1 polymer ?
#
loop_
_entity_poly.entity_id
_entity_poly.type
_entity_poly.pdbx_seq_one_letter_code
_entity_poly.pdbx_strand_id
1 'polypeptide(L)' 'MIYQEIHRLKNIGFSNSKIAKQLKISRNRVIDYLSMTPDEFADFIGSLQHRTKKLDPYQHEILTWLKAYPDA' A
#
# COMPACT_ATOMS: atom_id res chain seq x y z
N MET A 1 0.56 -14.43 -6.40
CA MET A 1 0.11 -13.09 -5.95
C MET A 1 -0.11 -12.18 -7.15
N ILE A 2 -0.84 -11.05 -7.03
CA ILE A 2 -1.10 -10.11 -8.15
C ILE A 2 0.19 -9.68 -8.85
N TYR A 3 1.26 -9.40 -8.11
CA TYR A 3 2.57 -9.02 -8.65
C TYR A 3 3.13 -10.07 -9.63
N GLN A 4 3.27 -11.32 -9.17
CA GLN A 4 3.77 -12.43 -9.99
C GLN A 4 2.93 -12.64 -11.26
N GLU A 5 1.60 -12.50 -11.16
CA GLU A 5 0.71 -12.71 -12.29
C GLU A 5 0.83 -11.60 -13.34
N ILE A 6 1.04 -10.35 -12.92
CA ILE A 6 1.33 -9.23 -13.83
C ILE A 6 2.63 -9.48 -14.60
N HIS A 7 3.71 -9.87 -13.91
CA HIS A 7 4.99 -10.18 -14.55
C HIS A 7 4.88 -11.40 -15.48
N ARG A 8 4.14 -12.44 -15.08
CA ARG A 8 3.87 -13.61 -15.92
C ARG A 8 3.14 -13.22 -17.20
N LEU A 9 2.04 -12.48 -17.11
CA LEU A 9 1.27 -12.04 -18.28
C LEU A 9 2.08 -11.10 -19.16
N LYS A 10 2.89 -10.24 -18.56
CA LYS A 10 3.80 -9.35 -19.31
C LYS A 10 4.85 -10.12 -20.09
N ASN A 11 5.42 -11.17 -19.48
CA ASN A 11 6.41 -12.04 -20.14
C ASN A 11 5.79 -12.85 -21.29
N ILE A 12 4.51 -13.21 -21.20
CA ILE A 12 3.76 -13.87 -22.28
C ILE A 12 3.43 -12.88 -23.44
N GLY A 13 3.68 -11.58 -23.27
CA GLY A 13 3.47 -10.56 -24.29
C GLY A 13 2.11 -9.86 -24.23
N PHE A 14 1.38 -9.97 -23.12
CA PHE A 14 0.14 -9.23 -22.94
C PHE A 14 0.41 -7.72 -22.79
N SER A 15 -0.48 -6.90 -23.36
CA SER A 15 -0.46 -5.45 -23.16
C SER A 15 -0.98 -5.09 -21.77
N ASN A 16 -0.49 -3.99 -21.20
CA ASN A 16 -0.87 -3.54 -19.86
C ASN A 16 -2.41 -3.35 -19.73
N SER A 17 -3.09 -2.96 -20.83
CA SER A 17 -4.55 -2.85 -20.87
C SER A 17 -5.27 -4.20 -20.76
N LYS A 18 -4.74 -5.27 -21.37
CA LYS A 18 -5.31 -6.62 -21.24
C LYS A 18 -5.08 -7.17 -19.84
N ILE A 19 -3.88 -6.97 -19.30
CA ILE A 19 -3.52 -7.37 -17.93
C ILE A 19 -4.47 -6.71 -16.91
N ALA A 20 -4.68 -5.40 -17.04
CA ALA A 20 -5.61 -4.64 -16.19
C ALA A 20 -7.04 -5.21 -16.23
N LYS A 21 -7.56 -5.51 -17.42
CA LYS A 21 -8.89 -6.12 -17.59
C LYS A 21 -8.97 -7.52 -16.97
N GLN A 22 -7.94 -8.34 -17.16
CA GLN A 22 -7.92 -9.72 -16.69
C GLN A 22 -7.80 -9.81 -15.15
N LEU A 23 -6.97 -8.96 -14.57
CA LEU A 23 -6.75 -8.89 -13.12
C LEU A 23 -7.73 -7.95 -12.40
N LYS A 24 -8.64 -7.29 -13.13
CA LYS A 24 -9.62 -6.32 -12.62
C LYS A 24 -8.97 -5.22 -11.76
N ILE A 25 -7.80 -4.74 -12.17
CA ILE A 25 -7.09 -3.62 -11.53
C ILE A 25 -6.92 -2.46 -12.51
N SER A 26 -6.68 -1.25 -12.00
CA SER A 26 -6.44 -0.10 -12.88
C SER A 26 -5.14 -0.26 -13.66
N ARG A 27 -5.11 0.30 -14.87
CA ARG A 27 -3.91 0.27 -15.72
C ARG A 27 -2.70 0.91 -15.05
N ASN A 28 -2.91 1.96 -14.25
CA ASN A 28 -1.84 2.61 -13.50
C ASN A 28 -1.20 1.64 -12.52
N ARG A 29 -1.99 0.85 -11.78
CA ARG A 29 -1.44 -0.17 -10.87
C ARG A 29 -0.65 -1.25 -11.58
N VAL A 30 -1.05 -1.62 -12.79
CA VAL A 30 -0.26 -2.56 -13.61
C VAL A 30 1.10 -1.96 -13.95
N ILE A 31 1.15 -0.66 -14.31
CA ILE A 31 2.40 0.04 -14.62
C ILE A 31 3.26 0.14 -13.36
N ASP A 32 2.69 0.62 -12.25
CA ASP A 32 3.39 0.78 -10.98
C ASP A 32 4.00 -0.55 -10.52
N TYR A 33 3.23 -1.62 -10.53
CA TYR A 33 3.71 -2.93 -10.08
C TYR A 33 4.75 -3.52 -11.03
N LEU A 34 4.70 -3.24 -12.33
CA LEU A 34 5.76 -3.64 -13.27
C LEU A 34 7.06 -2.86 -13.07
N SER A 35 6.98 -1.62 -12.58
CA SER A 35 8.16 -0.81 -12.24
C SER A 35 8.75 -1.10 -10.87
N MET A 36 7.96 -1.68 -9.95
CA MET A 36 8.40 -2.02 -8.60
C MET A 36 9.25 -3.29 -8.58
N THR A 37 10.29 -3.25 -7.77
CA THR A 37 11.05 -4.45 -7.37
C THR A 37 10.23 -5.33 -6.42
N PRO A 38 10.58 -6.62 -6.28
CA PRO A 38 9.90 -7.50 -5.32
C PRO A 38 9.95 -6.98 -3.88
N ASP A 39 11.07 -6.38 -3.48
CA ASP A 39 11.26 -5.80 -2.14
C ASP A 39 10.35 -4.58 -1.92
N GLU A 40 10.32 -3.63 -2.85
CA GLU A 40 9.42 -2.47 -2.78
C GLU A 40 7.94 -2.89 -2.72
N PHE A 41 7.57 -3.93 -3.47
CA PHE A 41 6.22 -4.46 -3.42
C PHE A 41 5.91 -5.11 -2.06
N ALA A 42 6.86 -5.84 -1.48
CA ALA A 42 6.71 -6.44 -0.16
C ALA A 42 6.53 -5.36 0.92
N ASP A 43 7.35 -4.32 0.89
CA ASP A 43 7.25 -3.16 1.78
C ASP A 43 5.92 -2.43 1.61
N PHE A 44 5.46 -2.26 0.37
CA PHE A 44 4.17 -1.65 0.08
C PHE A 44 3.02 -2.46 0.69
N ILE A 45 2.99 -3.78 0.50
CA ILE A 45 1.98 -4.65 1.10
C ILE A 45 2.05 -4.61 2.64
N GLY A 46 3.25 -4.58 3.22
CA GLY A 46 3.46 -4.39 4.65
C GLY A 46 2.87 -3.06 5.14
N SER A 47 3.11 -1.97 4.42
CA SER A 47 2.59 -0.64 4.75
C SER A 47 1.05 -0.58 4.72
N LEU A 48 0.41 -1.33 3.81
CA LEU A 48 -1.05 -1.43 3.74
C LEU A 48 -1.65 -2.17 4.94
N GLN A 49 -0.93 -3.15 5.50
CA GLN A 49 -1.35 -3.87 6.70
C GLN A 49 -1.12 -3.05 7.97
N HIS A 50 -0.02 -2.29 8.02
CA HIS A 50 0.34 -1.45 9.16
C HIS A 50 -0.16 -0.01 8.97
N ARG A 51 -1.47 0.20 9.13
CA ARG A 51 -2.03 1.56 9.22
C ARG A 51 -1.60 2.19 10.56
N THR A 52 -0.42 2.81 10.61
CA THR A 52 -0.02 3.64 11.74
C THR A 52 -0.98 4.81 11.85
N LYS A 53 -1.65 5.01 12.99
CA LYS A 53 -2.50 6.19 13.15
C LYS A 53 -1.53 7.36 13.29
N LYS A 54 -1.71 8.40 12.45
CA LYS A 54 -0.86 9.61 12.51
C LYS A 54 -0.81 10.26 13.89
N LEU A 55 -1.79 9.97 14.73
CA LEU A 55 -1.94 10.45 16.11
C LEU A 55 -1.24 9.56 17.16
N ASP A 56 -0.82 8.34 16.82
CA ASP A 56 -0.17 7.43 17.77
C ASP A 56 1.08 8.07 18.43
N PRO A 57 1.94 8.83 17.72
CA PRO A 57 3.09 9.50 18.36
C PRO A 57 2.70 10.59 19.36
N TYR A 58 1.54 11.23 19.17
CA TYR A 58 1.06 12.34 20.00
C TYR A 58 0.19 11.86 21.18
N GLN A 59 -0.06 10.56 21.28
CA GLN A 59 -0.92 9.99 22.31
C GLN A 59 -0.43 10.37 23.72
N HIS A 60 0.89 10.37 23.96
CA HIS A 60 1.45 10.70 25.27
C HIS A 60 1.30 12.20 25.62
N GLU A 61 1.52 13.10 24.67
CA GLU A 61 1.30 14.54 24.86
C GLU A 61 -0.17 14.86 25.11
N ILE A 62 -1.08 14.29 24.31
CA ILE A 62 -2.52 14.50 24.46
C ILE A 62 -3.01 14.01 25.83
N LEU A 63 -2.55 12.82 26.28
CA LEU A 63 -2.87 12.30 27.61
C LEU A 63 -2.26 13.16 28.73
N THR A 64 -1.09 13.74 28.52
CA THR A 64 -0.46 14.67 29.47
C THR A 64 -1.29 15.95 29.59
N TRP A 65 -1.75 16.52 28.48
CA TRP A 65 -2.61 17.71 28.50
C TRP A 65 -3.97 17.44 29.16
N LEU A 66 -4.61 16.31 28.87
CA LEU A 66 -5.87 15.91 29.49
C LEU A 66 -5.74 15.71 31.01
N LYS A 67 -4.59 15.21 31.48
CA LYS A 67 -4.31 15.08 32.92
C LYS A 67 -3.93 16.41 33.58
N ALA A 68 -3.28 17.31 32.86
CA ALA A 68 -2.84 18.60 33.37
C ALA A 68 -3.98 19.62 33.46
N TYR A 69 -4.97 19.51 32.58
CA TYR A 69 -6.17 20.35 32.56
C TYR A 69 -7.43 19.47 32.60
N PRO A 70 -7.71 18.80 33.74
CA PRO A 70 -8.99 18.16 33.95
C PRO A 70 -9.99 19.28 34.26
N ASP A 71 -10.55 19.91 33.22
CA ASP A 71 -11.74 20.73 33.43
C ASP A 71 -12.87 19.80 33.93
N ALA A 72 -13.49 20.22 35.02
CA ALA A 72 -14.42 19.50 35.88
C ALA A 72 -15.61 18.82 35.18
#